data_AF-A0A1A8K9V1-F1
#
_entry.id   AF-A0A1A8K9V1-F1
#
_cell.length_a   1.000
_cell.length_b   1.000
_cell.length_c   1.000
_cell.angle_alpha   90.00
_cell.angle_beta   90.00
_cell.angle_gamma   90.00
#
_symmetry.space_group_name_H-M   'P 1'
#
loop_
_entity.id
_entity.type
_entity.pdbx_description
1 polymer ?
#
loop_
_entity_poly.entity_id
_entity_poly.type
_entity_poly.pdbx_seq_one_letter_code
_entity_poly.pdbx_strand_id
1 'polypeptide(L)'
;MSQGQNFLPKFLFVSNLLKAVKIRQRVPNDVVKPAASGGPVHHLHSMHRHTLEMIAMNHFPQAFREVVQDAILDRVMQASLEQEKKLNWCRELKKMVPLRTNGDGNCLLHAASQYMLGVQDTDLVLRKTLHGVLKETDTALFKARFQAELLQSQEFTQTGLRYTTMNWEEEWDKIVKMASPVSSSNGLQFDSLEDIHIFILSNILRRPIIVIADQVVRSMKSGSSISPLNVGGIYLPLQWKSTDCYKYPLVLGYDSQHFAPLITIKDSGPEIRAVPLINPKRVGFEELKVHFLMEKEQPQKERLLNDYLHIIEIPVIGLGHDTTWIMKAARLDEGNLPEDMNLMEDYLQLVNHEYQRWQEDKEQAWAAQPQRPPPFSVSQLSLIEIRCATPRCTFYVSVDTQPHCHECFEKRQATTGGRARIEGVVQTKGAG
;
A
#
# COMPACT_ATOMS: atom_id res chain seq x y z
N MET A 1 -9.24 5.43 31.32
CA MET A 1 -8.78 4.46 30.30
C MET A 1 -9.05 5.06 28.93
N SER A 2 -8.08 5.76 28.35
CA SER A 2 -8.19 6.31 27.00
C SER A 2 -7.96 5.21 25.97
N GLN A 3 -9.02 4.47 25.63
CA GLN A 3 -9.08 3.85 24.31
C GLN A 3 -9.22 4.99 23.29
N GLY A 4 -8.32 5.12 22.32
CA GLY A 4 -8.64 5.98 21.17
C GLY A 4 -7.53 6.47 20.24
N GLN A 5 -6.25 6.51 20.62
CA GLN A 5 -5.20 6.92 19.68
C GLN A 5 -4.08 5.90 19.62
N ASN A 6 -3.99 5.23 18.48
CA ASN A 6 -2.82 4.44 18.13
C ASN A 6 -1.65 5.42 17.94
N PHE A 7 -0.68 5.38 18.84
CA PHE A 7 0.48 6.28 18.85
C PHE A 7 1.52 5.91 17.78
N LEU A 8 1.44 4.70 17.22
CA LEU A 8 2.33 4.27 16.16
C LEU A 8 1.92 4.89 14.81
N PRO A 9 2.89 5.29 13.98
CA PRO A 9 2.60 5.80 12.65
C PRO A 9 1.89 4.77 11.78
N LYS A 10 0.96 5.25 10.96
CA LYS A 10 0.19 4.42 10.01
C LYS A 10 0.99 3.98 8.79
N PHE A 11 2.05 4.72 8.46
CA PHE A 11 2.88 4.47 7.29
C PHE A 11 4.36 4.37 7.69
N LEU A 12 5.07 3.42 7.08
CA LEU A 12 6.49 3.15 7.36
C LEU A 12 7.38 4.37 7.18
N PHE A 13 7.18 5.14 6.11
CA PHE A 13 8.02 6.29 5.79
C PHE A 13 8.01 7.39 6.87
N VAL A 14 7.01 7.40 7.76
CA VAL A 14 6.91 8.36 8.87
C VAL A 14 7.93 8.04 9.97
N SER A 15 8.37 6.77 10.11
CA SER A 15 9.41 6.40 11.08
C SER A 15 10.74 7.11 10.84
N ASN A 16 11.07 7.38 9.57
CA ASN A 16 12.28 8.07 9.19
C ASN A 16 12.10 8.80 7.84
N LEU A 17 11.58 10.02 7.92
CA LEU A 17 11.30 10.85 6.73
C LEU A 17 12.56 11.13 5.90
N LEU A 18 13.71 11.30 6.55
CA LEU A 18 14.97 11.55 5.86
C LEU A 18 15.39 10.33 5.03
N LYS A 19 15.34 9.12 5.61
CA LYS A 19 15.63 7.88 4.89
C LYS A 19 14.63 7.67 3.75
N ALA A 20 13.34 7.91 4.00
CA ALA A 20 12.32 7.81 2.97
C ALA A 20 12.54 8.77 1.77
N VAL A 21 12.96 10.01 2.03
CA VAL A 21 13.34 10.96 0.96
C VAL A 21 14.56 10.48 0.18
N LYS A 22 15.60 9.97 0.87
CA LYS A 22 16.79 9.43 0.22
C LYS A 22 16.48 8.25 -0.69
N ILE A 23 15.62 7.33 -0.24
CA ILE A 23 15.16 6.20 -1.07
C ILE A 23 14.46 6.73 -2.32
N ARG A 24 13.49 7.65 -2.18
CA ARG A 24 12.75 8.22 -3.32
C ARG A 24 13.64 8.98 -4.29
N GLN A 25 14.69 9.66 -3.82
CA GLN A 25 15.67 10.33 -4.67
C GLN A 25 16.56 9.36 -5.47
N ARG A 26 16.71 8.10 -5.03
CA ARG A 26 17.45 7.06 -5.77
C ARG A 26 16.63 6.46 -6.90
N VAL A 27 15.30 6.34 -6.74
CA VAL A 27 14.43 5.67 -7.73
C VAL A 27 14.54 6.26 -9.14
N PRO A 28 14.50 7.60 -9.36
CA PRO A 28 14.65 8.18 -10.69
C PRO A 28 15.97 7.81 -11.37
N ASN A 29 17.06 7.70 -10.60
CA ASN A 29 18.38 7.37 -11.13
C ASN A 29 18.50 5.89 -11.53
N ASP A 30 17.61 5.03 -11.02
CA ASP A 30 17.53 3.62 -11.40
C ASP A 30 16.64 3.39 -12.64
N VAL A 31 15.87 4.40 -13.08
CA VAL A 31 15.05 4.31 -14.29
C VAL A 31 15.93 4.43 -15.53
N VAL A 32 15.95 3.37 -16.34
CA VAL A 32 16.63 3.33 -17.64
C VAL A 32 15.63 3.65 -18.74
N LYS A 33 15.95 4.66 -19.55
CA LYS A 33 15.22 5.04 -20.76
C LYS A 33 16.09 4.80 -22.01
N PRO A 34 15.88 3.70 -22.75
CA PRO A 34 16.68 3.42 -23.95
C PRO A 34 16.47 4.48 -25.03
N ALA A 35 17.57 4.97 -25.63
CA ALA A 35 17.54 6.07 -26.60
C ALA A 35 17.18 5.64 -28.03
N ALA A 36 17.27 4.34 -28.34
CA ALA A 36 17.04 3.82 -29.68
C ALA A 36 15.55 3.51 -29.93
N SER A 37 15.03 3.94 -31.07
CA SER A 37 13.73 3.47 -31.58
C SER A 37 13.80 1.95 -31.78
N GLY A 38 12.95 1.20 -31.07
CA GLY A 38 12.99 -0.26 -31.02
C GLY A 38 13.84 -0.87 -29.88
N GLY A 39 14.38 -0.03 -28.99
CA GLY A 39 15.01 -0.49 -27.74
C GLY A 39 14.01 -1.10 -26.76
N PRO A 40 14.47 -1.76 -25.69
CA PRO A 40 13.58 -2.30 -24.66
C PRO A 40 12.73 -1.20 -24.01
N VAL A 41 11.61 -1.58 -23.40
CA VAL A 41 10.76 -0.64 -22.66
C VAL A 41 11.56 0.05 -21.54
N HIS A 42 11.12 1.24 -21.12
CA HIS A 42 11.68 1.87 -19.92
C HIS A 42 11.57 0.90 -18.74
N HIS A 43 12.63 0.78 -17.95
CA HIS A 43 12.69 -0.23 -16.90
C HIS A 43 13.57 0.20 -15.73
N LEU A 44 13.41 -0.47 -14.58
CA LEU A 44 14.31 -0.30 -13.44
C LEU A 44 15.58 -1.14 -13.60
N HIS A 45 16.73 -0.54 -13.32
CA HIS A 45 18.02 -1.19 -13.46
C HIS A 45 18.29 -2.23 -12.37
N SER A 46 18.10 -1.88 -11.10
CA SER A 46 18.51 -2.73 -9.97
C SER A 46 17.52 -2.75 -8.81
N MET A 47 16.80 -1.66 -8.55
CA MET A 47 15.96 -1.50 -7.35
C MET A 47 14.74 -2.43 -7.36
N HIS A 48 14.33 -2.93 -8.54
CA HIS A 48 13.25 -3.90 -8.70
C HIS A 48 13.49 -5.25 -7.99
N ARG A 49 14.74 -5.56 -7.61
CA ARG A 49 15.13 -6.81 -6.93
C ARG A 49 14.94 -6.77 -5.42
N HIS A 50 14.62 -5.61 -4.86
CA HIS A 50 14.43 -5.49 -3.42
C HIS A 50 13.05 -5.99 -2.98
N THR A 51 13.00 -6.53 -1.77
CA THR A 51 11.76 -7.03 -1.15
C THR A 51 11.71 -6.59 0.30
N LEU A 52 10.57 -6.00 0.68
CA LEU A 52 10.25 -5.64 2.05
C LEU A 52 9.62 -6.85 2.77
N GLU A 53 10.07 -7.10 4.00
CA GLU A 53 9.49 -8.11 4.89
C GLU A 53 9.09 -7.42 6.20
N MET A 54 7.96 -7.82 6.81
CA MET A 54 7.48 -7.21 8.05
C MET A 54 8.33 -7.64 9.25
N ILE A 55 8.46 -6.77 10.26
CA ILE A 55 9.11 -7.08 11.53
C ILE A 55 8.57 -8.36 12.18
N ALA A 56 9.47 -9.06 12.88
CA ALA A 56 9.08 -10.13 13.81
C ALA A 56 8.28 -9.53 14.96
N MET A 57 7.10 -10.09 15.24
CA MET A 57 6.24 -9.63 16.34
C MET A 57 6.05 -10.67 17.45
N ASN A 58 6.61 -11.87 17.30
CA ASN A 58 6.43 -13.01 18.21
C ASN A 58 6.85 -12.76 19.67
N HIS A 59 7.76 -11.82 19.91
CA HIS A 59 8.22 -11.44 21.25
C HIS A 59 7.28 -10.45 21.96
N PHE A 60 6.33 -9.83 21.25
CA PHE A 60 5.35 -8.93 21.85
C PHE A 60 4.09 -9.69 22.32
N PRO A 61 3.48 -9.31 23.45
CA PRO A 61 2.17 -9.80 23.87
C PRO A 61 1.10 -9.55 22.81
N GLN A 62 0.11 -10.44 22.71
CA GLN A 62 -0.99 -10.35 21.73
C GLN A 62 -1.65 -8.96 21.69
N ALA A 63 -1.97 -8.39 22.85
CA ALA A 63 -2.60 -7.07 22.93
C ALA A 63 -1.75 -5.95 22.30
N PHE A 64 -0.42 -6.03 22.39
CA PHE A 64 0.46 -5.03 21.76
C PHE A 64 0.68 -5.32 20.27
N ARG A 65 0.73 -6.61 19.88
CA ARG A 65 0.74 -7.00 18.47
C ARG A 65 -0.45 -6.43 17.71
N GLU A 66 -1.63 -6.43 18.32
CA GLU A 66 -2.85 -5.83 17.73
C GLU A 66 -2.69 -4.33 17.54
N VAL A 67 -2.10 -3.59 18.49
CA VAL A 67 -1.81 -2.16 18.34
C VAL A 67 -0.90 -1.89 17.13
N VAL A 68 0.20 -2.65 17.01
CA VAL A 68 1.13 -2.52 15.87
C VAL A 68 0.43 -2.85 14.54
N GLN A 69 -0.29 -3.97 14.50
CA GLN A 69 -1.03 -4.42 13.31
C GLN A 69 -2.10 -3.41 12.90
N ASP A 70 -2.89 -2.89 13.82
CA ASP A 70 -3.95 -1.92 13.53
C ASP A 70 -3.38 -0.57 13.06
N ALA A 71 -2.15 -0.22 13.48
CA ALA A 71 -1.47 0.97 13.03
C ALA A 71 -1.12 0.87 11.54
N ILE A 72 -0.36 -0.18 11.19
CA ILE A 72 0.35 -0.26 9.90
C ILE A 72 -0.37 -1.09 8.83
N LEU A 73 -1.26 -2.01 9.22
CA LEU A 73 -1.92 -2.92 8.29
C LEU A 73 -3.31 -2.43 7.88
N ASP A 74 -3.70 -2.77 6.65
CA ASP A 74 -5.07 -2.64 6.20
C ASP A 74 -5.90 -3.83 6.67
N ARG A 75 -6.45 -3.70 7.88
CA ARG A 75 -7.26 -4.75 8.53
C ARG A 75 -8.55 -5.05 7.78
N VAL A 76 -9.09 -4.08 7.03
CA VAL A 76 -10.34 -4.25 6.27
C VAL A 76 -10.07 -5.15 5.08
N MET A 77 -9.06 -4.83 4.26
CA MET A 77 -8.65 -5.67 3.14
C MET A 77 -8.21 -7.06 3.62
N GLN A 78 -7.44 -7.11 4.73
CA GLN A 78 -6.99 -8.39 5.29
C GLN A 78 -8.19 -9.29 5.62
N ALA A 79 -9.16 -8.78 6.38
CA ALA A 79 -10.33 -9.55 6.79
C ALA A 79 -11.17 -9.98 5.58
N SER A 80 -11.38 -9.08 4.61
CA SER A 80 -12.13 -9.34 3.38
C SER A 80 -11.53 -10.50 2.56
N LEU A 81 -10.23 -10.43 2.25
CA LEU A 81 -9.55 -11.46 1.44
C LEU A 81 -9.39 -12.79 2.19
N GLU A 82 -9.20 -12.77 3.52
CA GLU A 82 -9.14 -13.98 4.35
C GLU A 82 -10.52 -14.66 4.45
N GLN A 83 -11.60 -13.87 4.61
CA GLN A 83 -12.97 -14.37 4.67
C GLN A 83 -13.39 -15.08 3.37
N GLU A 84 -13.00 -14.52 2.23
CA GLU A 84 -13.23 -15.11 0.89
C GLU A 84 -12.23 -16.24 0.56
N LYS A 85 -11.39 -16.65 1.51
CA LYS A 85 -10.36 -17.70 1.37
C LYS A 85 -9.41 -17.45 0.20
N LYS A 86 -9.12 -16.19 -0.12
CA LYS A 86 -8.14 -15.78 -1.13
C LYS A 86 -6.77 -15.56 -0.51
N LEU A 87 -6.71 -15.03 0.70
CA LEU A 87 -5.49 -14.76 1.46
C LEU A 87 -5.37 -15.73 2.66
N ASN A 88 -4.14 -16.16 2.98
CA ASN A 88 -3.78 -16.93 4.18
C ASN A 88 -4.62 -18.21 4.46
N TRP A 89 -5.16 -18.85 3.41
CA TRP A 89 -6.00 -20.04 3.56
C TRP A 89 -5.20 -21.36 3.71
N CYS A 90 -3.96 -21.40 3.21
CA CYS A 90 -3.07 -22.56 3.26
C CYS A 90 -2.15 -22.45 4.50
N ARG A 91 -2.13 -23.48 5.35
CA ARG A 91 -1.42 -23.47 6.64
C ARG A 91 0.06 -23.77 6.51
N GLU A 92 0.43 -24.43 5.43
CA GLU A 92 1.80 -24.81 5.08
C GLU A 92 2.62 -23.61 4.61
N LEU A 93 1.97 -22.47 4.35
CA LEU A 93 2.57 -21.26 3.82
C LEU A 93 2.65 -20.14 4.85
N LYS A 94 3.70 -19.32 4.75
CA LYS A 94 3.84 -18.12 5.57
C LYS A 94 2.68 -17.16 5.34
N LYS A 95 2.20 -16.55 6.43
CA LYS A 95 1.16 -15.52 6.36
C LYS A 95 1.68 -14.27 5.67
N MET A 96 0.83 -13.68 4.85
CA MET A 96 1.03 -12.36 4.26
C MET A 96 0.03 -11.38 4.84
N VAL A 97 0.44 -10.12 4.98
CA VAL A 97 -0.39 -9.06 5.54
C VAL A 97 -0.37 -7.82 4.64
N PRO A 98 -1.51 -7.16 4.42
CA PRO A 98 -1.58 -5.96 3.59
C PRO A 98 -1.09 -4.73 4.38
N LEU A 99 -0.07 -4.03 3.87
CA LEU A 99 0.29 -2.72 4.43
C LEU A 99 -0.71 -1.65 3.99
N ARG A 100 -0.98 -0.67 4.85
CA ARG A 100 -1.76 0.52 4.48
C ARG A 100 -1.10 1.25 3.30
N THR A 101 -1.94 1.61 2.34
CA THR A 101 -1.57 2.29 1.09
C THR A 101 -2.46 3.51 0.90
N ASN A 102 -1.95 4.59 0.32
CA ASN A 102 -2.79 5.76 0.03
C ASN A 102 -3.79 5.47 -1.11
N GLY A 103 -5.02 5.92 -0.95
CA GLY A 103 -6.12 5.77 -1.93
C GLY A 103 -6.36 7.03 -2.75
N ASP A 104 -5.32 7.60 -3.37
CA ASP A 104 -5.38 8.84 -4.15
C ASP A 104 -5.56 8.62 -5.67
N GLY A 105 -5.77 7.37 -6.09
CA GLY A 105 -5.77 6.92 -7.49
C GLY A 105 -4.45 6.28 -7.95
N ASN A 106 -3.33 6.52 -7.24
CA ASN A 106 -2.01 5.95 -7.55
C ASN A 106 -1.67 4.67 -6.76
N CYS A 107 -2.67 4.06 -6.12
CA CYS A 107 -2.47 2.97 -5.16
C CYS A 107 -1.72 1.75 -5.73
N LEU A 108 -1.87 1.41 -7.02
CA LEU A 108 -1.09 0.34 -7.67
C LEU A 108 0.42 0.59 -7.56
N LEU A 109 0.85 1.81 -7.85
CA LEU A 109 2.27 2.18 -7.88
C LEU A 109 2.80 2.43 -6.47
N HIS A 110 1.96 2.95 -5.58
CA HIS A 110 2.26 2.99 -4.15
C HIS A 110 2.50 1.59 -3.58
N ALA A 111 1.62 0.63 -3.86
CA ALA A 111 1.74 -0.73 -3.37
C ALA A 111 2.98 -1.43 -3.94
N ALA A 112 3.23 -1.33 -5.25
CA ALA A 112 4.44 -1.89 -5.85
C ALA A 112 5.73 -1.28 -5.26
N SER A 113 5.77 0.06 -5.12
CA SER A 113 6.91 0.75 -4.50
C SER A 113 7.10 0.35 -3.03
N GLN A 114 6.01 0.22 -2.26
CA GLN A 114 6.07 -0.20 -0.86
C GLN A 114 6.57 -1.64 -0.72
N TYR A 115 6.11 -2.56 -1.56
CA TYR A 115 6.56 -3.95 -1.55
C TYR A 115 8.07 -4.06 -1.78
N MET A 116 8.62 -3.26 -2.69
CA MET A 116 10.06 -3.30 -3.00
C MET A 116 10.91 -2.51 -2.00
N LEU A 117 10.47 -1.31 -1.62
CA LEU A 117 11.32 -0.27 -1.03
C LEU A 117 10.80 0.32 0.29
N GLY A 118 9.61 -0.07 0.75
CA GLY A 118 8.99 0.50 1.96
C GLY A 118 8.52 1.95 1.86
N VAL A 119 8.59 2.57 0.68
CA VAL A 119 8.09 3.92 0.39
C VAL A 119 6.99 3.90 -0.66
N GLN A 120 6.09 4.88 -0.61
CA GLN A 120 5.08 5.08 -1.65
C GLN A 120 5.62 5.92 -2.81
N ASP A 121 5.03 5.77 -4.00
CA ASP A 121 5.34 6.55 -5.20
C ASP A 121 4.82 8.01 -5.14
N THR A 122 5.20 8.77 -4.11
CA THR A 122 4.72 10.14 -3.89
C THR A 122 5.32 11.15 -4.88
N ASP A 123 6.52 10.89 -5.40
CA ASP A 123 7.17 11.72 -6.42
C ASP A 123 6.75 11.35 -7.86
N LEU A 124 5.83 10.37 -7.97
CA LEU A 124 5.23 9.86 -9.21
C LEU A 124 6.26 9.30 -10.19
N VAL A 125 7.36 8.73 -9.69
CA VAL A 125 8.44 8.22 -10.54
C VAL A 125 7.95 7.02 -11.32
N LEU A 126 7.29 6.07 -10.66
CA LEU A 126 6.70 4.91 -11.34
C LEU A 126 5.55 5.36 -12.25
N ARG A 127 4.69 6.31 -11.82
CA ARG A 127 3.59 6.81 -12.66
C ARG A 127 4.08 7.47 -13.93
N LYS A 128 5.07 8.36 -13.82
CA LYS A 128 5.71 9.02 -14.96
C LYS A 128 6.41 8.01 -15.87
N THR A 129 7.04 6.98 -15.31
CA THR A 129 7.69 5.93 -16.10
C THR A 129 6.67 5.11 -16.88
N LEU A 130 5.57 4.69 -16.24
CA LEU A 130 4.45 3.99 -16.85
C LEU A 130 3.83 4.80 -18.00
N HIS A 131 3.49 6.06 -17.74
CA HIS A 131 2.97 6.96 -18.77
C HIS A 131 4.00 7.20 -19.89
N GLY A 132 5.28 7.34 -19.56
CA GLY A 132 6.37 7.47 -20.52
C GLY A 132 6.48 6.26 -21.44
N VAL A 133 6.34 5.03 -20.93
CA VAL A 133 6.27 3.83 -21.79
C VAL A 133 5.09 3.95 -22.77
N LEU A 134 3.92 4.34 -22.27
CA LEU A 134 2.71 4.43 -23.09
C LEU A 134 2.74 5.55 -24.15
N LYS A 135 3.50 6.64 -23.92
CA LYS A 135 3.58 7.79 -24.83
C LYS A 135 4.82 7.84 -25.70
N GLU A 136 5.96 7.40 -25.18
CA GLU A 136 7.29 7.62 -25.78
C GLU A 136 7.85 6.36 -26.45
N THR A 137 7.22 5.19 -26.29
CA THR A 137 7.70 3.91 -26.84
C THR A 137 6.69 3.25 -27.78
N ASP A 138 7.14 2.24 -28.55
CA ASP A 138 6.23 1.44 -29.37
C ASP A 138 5.35 0.55 -28.48
N THR A 139 4.05 0.83 -28.51
CA THR A 139 3.04 0.14 -27.69
C THR A 139 2.25 -0.91 -28.47
N ALA A 140 2.58 -1.18 -29.75
CA ALA A 140 1.82 -2.08 -30.61
C ALA A 140 1.60 -3.46 -29.99
N LEU A 141 2.63 -4.02 -29.35
CA LEU A 141 2.53 -5.33 -28.70
C LEU A 141 1.70 -5.30 -27.41
N PHE A 142 1.75 -4.21 -26.62
CA PHE A 142 0.87 -4.05 -25.47
C PHE A 142 -0.58 -3.93 -25.90
N LYS A 143 -0.84 -3.13 -26.94
CA LYS A 143 -2.16 -2.96 -27.52
C LYS A 143 -2.72 -4.26 -28.07
N ALA A 144 -1.92 -5.05 -28.80
CA ALA A 144 -2.34 -6.36 -29.32
C ALA A 144 -2.70 -7.34 -28.20
N ARG A 145 -1.93 -7.35 -27.10
CA ARG A 145 -2.23 -8.17 -25.91
C ARG A 145 -3.50 -7.71 -25.21
N PHE A 146 -3.69 -6.40 -25.05
CA PHE A 146 -4.91 -5.80 -24.50
C PHE A 146 -6.15 -6.20 -25.30
N GLN A 147 -6.09 -6.10 -26.64
CA GLN A 147 -7.15 -6.54 -27.54
C GLN A 147 -7.45 -8.04 -27.38
N ALA A 148 -6.41 -8.88 -27.37
CA ALA A 148 -6.58 -10.33 -27.24
C ALA A 148 -7.25 -10.71 -25.91
N GLU A 149 -6.87 -10.08 -24.80
CA GLU A 149 -7.50 -10.32 -23.49
C GLU A 149 -8.95 -9.83 -23.46
N LEU A 150 -9.24 -8.63 -23.98
CA LEU A 150 -10.61 -8.11 -23.99
C LEU A 150 -11.54 -8.96 -24.86
N LEU A 151 -11.07 -9.45 -26.01
CA LEU A 151 -11.82 -10.36 -26.88
C LEU A 151 -12.12 -11.71 -26.21
N GLN A 152 -11.25 -12.18 -25.33
CA GLN A 152 -11.44 -13.41 -24.55
C GLN A 152 -12.34 -13.19 -23.33
N SER A 153 -12.67 -11.94 -22.98
CA SER A 153 -13.52 -11.64 -21.82
C SER A 153 -14.97 -12.11 -22.06
N GLN A 154 -15.60 -12.58 -20.97
CA GLN A 154 -16.99 -13.05 -21.02
C GLN A 154 -17.96 -11.93 -21.39
N GLU A 155 -17.71 -10.69 -20.94
CA GLU A 155 -18.55 -9.53 -21.23
C GLU A 155 -18.56 -9.22 -22.73
N PHE A 156 -17.40 -9.23 -23.39
CA PHE A 156 -17.31 -8.97 -24.82
C PHE A 156 -18.00 -10.07 -25.64
N THR A 157 -17.82 -11.34 -25.23
CA THR A 157 -18.43 -12.49 -25.91
C THR A 157 -19.96 -12.49 -25.75
N GLN A 158 -20.49 -12.15 -24.57
CA GLN A 158 -21.92 -12.16 -24.27
C GLN A 158 -22.68 -10.99 -24.90
N THR A 159 -22.06 -9.82 -24.97
CA THR A 159 -22.68 -8.62 -25.56
C THR A 159 -22.72 -8.65 -27.08
N GLY A 160 -21.95 -9.52 -27.73
CA GLY A 160 -21.83 -9.59 -29.19
C GLY A 160 -21.21 -8.33 -29.80
N LEU A 161 -20.55 -7.50 -28.99
CA LEU A 161 -19.91 -6.27 -29.43
C LEU A 161 -18.84 -6.59 -30.48
N ARG A 162 -18.77 -5.75 -31.52
CA ARG A 162 -17.71 -5.82 -32.53
C ARG A 162 -17.07 -4.45 -32.63
N TYR A 163 -15.84 -4.36 -32.15
CA TYR A 163 -15.10 -3.10 -32.18
C TYR A 163 -14.49 -2.89 -33.56
N THR A 164 -14.65 -1.68 -34.08
CA THR A 164 -13.92 -1.22 -35.27
C THR A 164 -12.49 -0.85 -34.89
N THR A 165 -11.62 -0.68 -35.89
CA THR A 165 -10.25 -0.18 -35.66
C THR A 165 -10.25 1.15 -34.90
N MET A 166 -11.19 2.06 -35.20
CA MET A 166 -11.31 3.34 -34.51
C MET A 166 -11.65 3.17 -33.03
N ASN A 167 -12.57 2.27 -32.67
CA ASN A 167 -12.91 2.04 -31.26
C ASN A 167 -11.70 1.52 -30.47
N TRP A 168 -10.87 0.67 -31.07
CA TRP A 168 -9.64 0.22 -30.43
C TRP A 168 -8.58 1.30 -30.25
N GLU A 169 -8.48 2.26 -31.17
CA GLU A 169 -7.65 3.46 -30.98
C GLU A 169 -8.20 4.31 -29.82
N GLU A 170 -9.51 4.57 -29.81
CA GLU A 170 -10.15 5.39 -28.76
C GLU A 170 -10.02 4.76 -27.37
N GLU A 171 -10.24 3.46 -27.21
CA GLU A 171 -10.03 2.78 -25.92
C GLU A 171 -8.56 2.80 -25.50
N TRP A 172 -7.64 2.59 -26.44
CA TRP A 172 -6.21 2.67 -26.13
C TRP A 172 -5.80 4.08 -25.69
N ASP A 173 -6.31 5.12 -26.34
CA ASP A 173 -6.06 6.51 -25.94
C ASP A 173 -6.57 6.81 -24.53
N LYS A 174 -7.69 6.20 -24.11
CA LYS A 174 -8.17 6.28 -22.71
C LYS A 174 -7.20 5.62 -21.74
N ILE A 175 -6.73 4.40 -22.05
CA ILE A 175 -5.70 3.71 -21.25
C ILE A 175 -4.46 4.61 -21.07
N VAL A 176 -3.97 5.20 -22.16
CA VAL A 176 -2.83 6.13 -22.10
C VAL A 176 -3.14 7.36 -21.23
N LYS A 177 -4.35 7.92 -21.34
CA LYS A 177 -4.78 9.08 -20.55
C LYS A 177 -4.86 8.77 -19.05
N MET A 178 -5.36 7.59 -18.68
CA MET A 178 -5.48 7.15 -17.27
C MET A 178 -4.11 7.04 -16.59
N ALA A 179 -3.05 6.69 -17.32
CA ALA A 179 -1.69 6.65 -16.79
C ALA A 179 -1.08 8.05 -16.54
N SER A 180 -1.68 9.13 -17.07
CA SER A 180 -1.11 10.48 -17.02
C SER A 180 -0.87 10.98 -15.59
N PRO A 181 0.34 11.50 -15.26
CA PRO A 181 0.66 12.02 -13.93
C PRO A 181 -0.07 13.34 -13.58
N VAL A 182 -0.90 13.87 -14.48
CA VAL A 182 -1.70 15.07 -14.25
C VAL A 182 -2.89 14.75 -13.33
N SER A 183 -3.29 15.72 -12.51
CA SER A 183 -4.42 15.53 -11.59
C SER A 183 -5.72 15.22 -12.33
N SER A 184 -6.52 14.32 -11.77
CA SER A 184 -7.81 13.94 -12.33
C SER A 184 -8.89 14.97 -12.00
N SER A 185 -9.92 15.06 -12.85
CA SER A 185 -11.15 15.82 -12.58
C SER A 185 -12.21 15.01 -11.83
N ASN A 186 -11.97 13.72 -11.57
CA ASN A 186 -12.99 12.73 -11.22
C ASN A 186 -13.12 12.46 -9.71
N GLY A 187 -12.66 13.40 -8.88
CA GLY A 187 -12.79 13.34 -7.41
C GLY A 187 -11.62 12.66 -6.68
N LEU A 188 -10.77 11.91 -7.37
CA LEU A 188 -9.46 11.45 -6.87
C LEU A 188 -8.33 12.35 -7.38
N GLN A 189 -7.15 12.31 -6.73
CA GLN A 189 -6.01 13.08 -7.21
C GLN A 189 -5.55 12.58 -8.58
N PHE A 190 -5.61 11.28 -8.82
CA PHE A 190 -5.21 10.63 -10.07
C PHE A 190 -6.28 9.66 -10.57
N ASP A 191 -6.29 9.39 -11.87
CA ASP A 191 -7.16 8.34 -12.43
C ASP A 191 -6.66 6.96 -12.00
N SER A 192 -7.60 6.09 -11.60
CA SER A 192 -7.32 4.70 -11.23
C SER A 192 -6.75 3.92 -12.42
N LEU A 193 -5.88 2.95 -12.12
CA LEU A 193 -5.23 2.11 -13.13
C LEU A 193 -5.89 0.73 -13.23
N GLU A 194 -5.93 0.18 -14.44
CA GLU A 194 -6.52 -1.12 -14.78
C GLU A 194 -5.47 -2.26 -14.92
N ASP A 195 -5.93 -3.48 -15.20
CA ASP A 195 -5.12 -4.70 -15.38
C ASP A 195 -3.97 -4.55 -16.40
N ILE A 196 -4.20 -3.90 -17.54
CA ILE A 196 -3.16 -3.65 -18.55
C ILE A 196 -2.00 -2.80 -18.00
N HIS A 197 -2.28 -1.89 -17.07
CA HIS A 197 -1.24 -1.09 -16.42
C HIS A 197 -0.39 -1.94 -15.47
N ILE A 198 -0.97 -2.96 -14.84
CA ILE A 198 -0.25 -3.93 -14.02
C ILE A 198 0.70 -4.75 -14.91
N PHE A 199 0.23 -5.17 -16.08
CA PHE A 199 1.07 -5.87 -17.05
C PHE A 199 2.25 -5.01 -17.53
N ILE A 200 2.01 -3.76 -17.92
CA ILE A 200 3.08 -2.85 -18.33
C ILE A 200 4.03 -2.59 -17.15
N LEU A 201 3.50 -2.40 -15.94
CA LEU A 201 4.31 -2.25 -14.73
C LEU A 201 5.21 -3.47 -14.49
N SER A 202 4.71 -4.70 -14.64
CA SER A 202 5.54 -5.91 -14.49
C SER A 202 6.74 -5.88 -15.45
N ASN A 203 6.55 -5.37 -16.68
CA ASN A 203 7.60 -5.22 -17.67
C ASN A 203 8.57 -4.08 -17.36
N ILE A 204 8.11 -2.97 -16.77
CA ILE A 204 8.97 -1.89 -16.26
C ILE A 204 9.85 -2.41 -15.11
N LEU A 205 9.27 -3.24 -14.23
CA LEU A 205 9.97 -3.80 -13.09
C LEU A 205 10.81 -5.03 -13.45
N ARG A 206 10.65 -5.61 -14.66
CA ARG A 206 11.24 -6.91 -15.03
C ARG A 206 10.99 -7.98 -13.97
N ARG A 207 9.81 -7.95 -13.36
CA ARG A 207 9.46 -8.74 -12.19
C ARG A 207 7.98 -9.12 -12.27
N PRO A 208 7.62 -10.42 -12.11
CA PRO A 208 6.23 -10.84 -12.09
C PRO A 208 5.44 -10.16 -10.98
N ILE A 209 4.16 -9.89 -11.24
CA ILE A 209 3.21 -9.37 -10.24
C ILE A 209 2.08 -10.38 -10.10
N ILE A 210 1.75 -10.76 -8.87
CA ILE A 210 0.61 -11.61 -8.53
C ILE A 210 -0.37 -10.76 -7.74
N VAL A 211 -1.60 -10.65 -8.25
CA VAL A 211 -2.68 -9.92 -7.61
C VAL A 211 -3.67 -10.90 -7.00
N ILE A 212 -3.83 -10.83 -5.69
CA ILE A 212 -4.83 -11.57 -4.92
C ILE A 212 -6.05 -10.68 -4.74
N ALA A 213 -7.18 -11.10 -5.30
CA ALA A 213 -8.43 -10.34 -5.28
C ALA A 213 -9.64 -11.26 -5.10
N ASP A 214 -10.77 -10.70 -4.65
CA ASP A 214 -12.06 -11.38 -4.82
C ASP A 214 -12.40 -11.44 -6.33
N GLN A 215 -13.05 -12.51 -6.76
CA GLN A 215 -13.37 -12.74 -8.18
C GLN A 215 -14.61 -11.98 -8.64
N VAL A 216 -15.28 -11.27 -7.75
CA VAL A 216 -16.59 -10.67 -8.00
C VAL A 216 -16.70 -9.29 -7.35
N VAL A 217 -17.15 -8.30 -8.12
CA VAL A 217 -17.58 -7.01 -7.58
C VAL A 217 -18.94 -7.20 -6.91
N ARG A 218 -19.07 -6.88 -5.63
CA ARG A 218 -20.34 -7.02 -4.89
C ARG A 218 -21.01 -5.66 -4.67
N SER A 219 -22.33 -5.65 -4.75
CA SER A 219 -23.14 -4.47 -4.45
C SER A 219 -23.02 -4.10 -2.96
N MET A 220 -22.60 -2.88 -2.66
CA MET A 220 -22.57 -2.37 -1.28
C MET A 220 -23.96 -2.33 -0.62
N LYS A 221 -25.06 -2.30 -1.39
CA LYS A 221 -26.43 -2.25 -0.87
C LYS A 221 -27.05 -3.62 -0.61
N SER A 222 -26.70 -4.63 -1.42
CA SER A 222 -27.37 -5.93 -1.42
C SER A 222 -26.43 -7.12 -1.19
N GLY A 223 -25.10 -6.90 -1.17
CA GLY A 223 -24.08 -7.97 -1.08
C GLY A 223 -24.03 -8.91 -2.29
N SER A 224 -24.89 -8.69 -3.30
CA SER A 224 -25.00 -9.53 -4.48
C SER A 224 -23.85 -9.30 -5.46
N SER A 225 -23.39 -10.37 -6.09
CA SER A 225 -22.45 -10.37 -7.21
C SER A 225 -22.96 -9.51 -8.38
N ILE A 226 -22.18 -8.51 -8.81
CA ILE A 226 -22.51 -7.61 -9.93
C ILE A 226 -21.78 -8.05 -11.20
N SER A 227 -20.45 -8.07 -11.18
CA SER A 227 -19.63 -8.37 -12.35
C SER A 227 -18.34 -9.11 -11.94
N PRO A 228 -17.76 -9.93 -12.84
CA PRO A 228 -16.49 -10.57 -12.57
C PRO A 228 -15.39 -9.51 -12.46
N LEU A 229 -14.56 -9.59 -11.42
CA LEU A 229 -13.37 -8.75 -11.31
C LEU A 229 -12.21 -9.41 -12.07
N ASN A 230 -11.79 -8.79 -13.17
CA ASN A 230 -10.72 -9.31 -14.02
C ASN A 230 -9.31 -8.83 -13.63
N VAL A 231 -9.10 -8.38 -12.39
CA VAL A 231 -7.80 -7.83 -11.95
C VAL A 231 -6.92 -8.89 -11.26
N GLY A 232 -7.54 -9.89 -10.62
CA GLY A 232 -6.82 -10.93 -9.87
C GLY A 232 -6.17 -11.97 -10.78
N GLY A 233 -4.88 -12.22 -10.59
CA GLY A 233 -4.13 -13.16 -11.41
C GLY A 233 -2.62 -12.90 -11.42
N ILE A 234 -1.94 -13.48 -12.42
CA ILE A 234 -0.49 -13.44 -12.60
C ILE A 234 -0.15 -12.61 -13.83
N TYR A 235 0.75 -11.64 -13.66
CA TYR A 235 1.24 -10.75 -14.71
C TYR A 235 2.74 -11.00 -14.92
N LEU A 236 3.11 -11.58 -16.05
CA LEU A 236 4.48 -11.92 -16.38
C LEU A 236 5.15 -10.81 -17.23
N PRO A 237 6.44 -10.50 -17.02
CA PRO A 237 7.16 -9.51 -17.82
C PRO A 237 7.57 -10.05 -19.20
N LEU A 238 6.59 -10.32 -20.06
CA LEU A 238 6.76 -11.02 -21.35
C LEU A 238 7.47 -10.20 -22.45
N GLN A 239 7.79 -8.92 -22.20
CA GLN A 239 8.67 -8.13 -23.08
C GLN A 239 10.16 -8.43 -22.88
N TRP A 240 10.48 -9.23 -21.87
CA TRP A 240 11.84 -9.59 -21.49
C TRP A 240 12.01 -11.09 -21.56
N LYS A 241 13.24 -11.55 -21.85
CA LYS A 241 13.59 -12.96 -21.63
C LYS A 241 13.55 -13.24 -20.14
N SER A 242 13.11 -14.44 -19.77
CA SER A 242 13.02 -14.85 -18.36
C SER A 242 14.37 -14.82 -17.60
N THR A 243 15.50 -14.89 -18.32
CA THR A 243 16.85 -14.75 -17.76
C THR A 243 17.18 -13.35 -17.30
N ASP A 244 16.50 -12.33 -17.83
CA ASP A 244 16.73 -10.91 -17.54
C ASP A 244 15.75 -10.38 -16.48
N CYS A 245 14.91 -11.27 -15.93
CA CYS A 245 13.85 -10.96 -14.98
C CYS A 245 14.17 -11.46 -13.58
N TYR A 246 13.64 -10.77 -12.57
CA TYR A 246 13.67 -11.24 -11.19
C TYR A 246 12.52 -12.21 -10.93
N LYS A 247 12.82 -13.44 -10.52
CA LYS A 247 11.86 -14.56 -10.50
C LYS A 247 11.02 -14.68 -9.23
N TYR A 248 11.21 -13.78 -8.27
CA TYR A 248 10.37 -13.68 -7.07
C TYR A 248 9.29 -12.62 -7.32
N PRO A 249 8.00 -12.98 -7.26
CA PRO A 249 6.93 -12.05 -7.62
C PRO A 249 6.75 -10.93 -6.59
N LEU A 250 6.19 -9.82 -7.04
CA LEU A 250 5.47 -8.86 -6.20
C LEU A 250 4.09 -9.44 -5.89
N VAL A 251 3.64 -9.38 -4.65
CA VAL A 251 2.29 -9.84 -4.29
C VAL A 251 1.47 -8.66 -3.82
N LEU A 252 0.38 -8.37 -4.52
CA LEU A 252 -0.54 -7.28 -4.23
C LEU A 252 -1.91 -7.83 -3.86
N GLY A 253 -2.55 -7.23 -2.86
CA GLY A 253 -3.95 -7.42 -2.55
C GLY A 253 -4.77 -6.37 -3.29
N TYR A 254 -5.93 -6.76 -3.81
CA TYR A 254 -6.89 -5.84 -4.39
C TYR A 254 -8.28 -6.11 -3.83
N ASP A 255 -8.85 -5.08 -3.19
CA ASP A 255 -10.22 -5.09 -2.69
C ASP A 255 -10.79 -3.68 -2.78
N SER A 256 -12.09 -3.56 -3.07
CA SER A 256 -12.80 -2.28 -3.08
C SER A 256 -12.11 -1.16 -3.89
N GLN A 257 -11.57 -1.51 -5.07
CA GLN A 257 -10.81 -0.60 -5.95
C GLN A 257 -9.52 -0.04 -5.35
N HIS A 258 -8.94 -0.74 -4.38
CA HIS A 258 -7.72 -0.34 -3.69
C HIS A 258 -6.66 -1.44 -3.76
N PHE A 259 -5.42 -1.07 -4.11
CA PHE A 259 -4.25 -1.95 -4.05
C PHE A 259 -3.47 -1.75 -2.76
N ALA A 260 -3.02 -2.85 -2.17
CA ALA A 260 -2.06 -2.86 -1.07
C ALA A 260 -1.00 -3.95 -1.27
N PRO A 261 0.25 -3.77 -0.79
CA PRO A 261 1.25 -4.82 -0.87
C PRO A 261 1.02 -5.88 0.20
N LEU A 262 1.04 -7.15 -0.20
CA LEU A 262 0.92 -8.30 0.70
C LEU A 262 2.31 -8.80 1.07
N ILE A 263 2.85 -8.32 2.18
CA ILE A 263 4.21 -8.67 2.63
C ILE A 263 4.19 -9.85 3.61
N THR A 264 5.27 -10.63 3.62
CA THR A 264 5.43 -11.73 4.58
C THR A 264 5.93 -11.22 5.94
N ILE A 265 5.63 -11.94 7.01
CA ILE A 265 6.12 -11.64 8.35
C ILE A 265 7.45 -12.36 8.57
N LYS A 266 8.45 -11.65 9.09
CA LYS A 266 9.74 -12.21 9.50
C LYS A 266 9.56 -13.06 10.77
N ASP A 267 9.16 -14.31 10.61
CA ASP A 267 9.10 -15.31 11.67
C ASP A 267 9.97 -16.52 11.38
N SER A 268 10.37 -17.26 12.42
CA SER A 268 11.21 -18.47 12.29
C SER A 268 10.37 -19.74 12.18
N GLY A 269 9.13 -19.60 11.73
CA GLY A 269 8.19 -20.71 11.62
C GLY A 269 8.59 -21.72 10.53
N PRO A 270 8.11 -22.98 10.63
CA PRO A 270 8.38 -24.03 9.64
C PRO A 270 7.64 -23.81 8.31
N GLU A 271 6.73 -22.84 8.24
CA GLU A 271 5.92 -22.56 7.05
C GLU A 271 6.77 -22.10 5.87
N ILE A 272 6.40 -22.55 4.68
CA ILE A 272 7.12 -22.28 3.44
C ILE A 272 6.83 -20.85 2.98
N ARG A 273 7.87 -20.09 2.65
CA ARG A 273 7.74 -18.74 2.09
C ARG A 273 7.35 -18.80 0.60
N ALA A 274 6.07 -18.94 0.32
CA ALA A 274 5.53 -19.00 -1.04
C ALA A 274 4.08 -18.48 -1.11
N VAL A 275 3.61 -18.17 -2.32
CA VAL A 275 2.23 -17.80 -2.63
C VAL A 275 1.56 -18.87 -3.50
N PRO A 276 0.35 -19.36 -3.16
CA PRO A 276 -0.39 -20.30 -4.01
C PRO A 276 -0.64 -19.74 -5.40
N LEU A 277 -0.52 -20.57 -6.42
CA LEU A 277 -0.94 -20.23 -7.79
C LEU A 277 -2.35 -20.75 -8.12
N ILE A 278 -3.08 -21.14 -7.07
CA ILE A 278 -4.46 -21.62 -7.14
C ILE A 278 -5.31 -20.96 -6.06
N ASN A 279 -6.59 -20.84 -6.32
CA ASN A 279 -7.62 -20.43 -5.38
C ASN A 279 -8.49 -21.63 -5.00
N PRO A 280 -8.87 -21.79 -3.72
CA PRO A 280 -9.85 -22.77 -3.32
C PRO A 280 -11.24 -22.37 -3.85
N LYS A 281 -12.00 -23.37 -4.33
CA LYS A 281 -13.43 -23.24 -4.67
C LYS A 281 -14.28 -24.01 -3.66
N ARG A 282 -15.61 -23.90 -3.78
CA ARG A 282 -16.55 -24.75 -3.01
C ARG A 282 -16.26 -26.23 -3.21
N VAL A 283 -15.84 -26.60 -4.42
CA VAL A 283 -15.37 -27.95 -4.78
C VAL A 283 -14.11 -27.78 -5.63
N GLY A 284 -13.00 -28.33 -5.18
CA GLY A 284 -11.71 -28.30 -5.88
C GLY A 284 -10.99 -26.96 -5.82
N PHE A 285 -10.11 -26.75 -6.81
CA PHE A 285 -9.26 -25.58 -6.94
C PHE A 285 -9.38 -24.98 -8.34
N GLU A 286 -9.07 -23.69 -8.45
CA GLU A 286 -8.95 -22.99 -9.72
C GLU A 286 -7.60 -22.32 -9.81
N GLU A 287 -6.90 -22.49 -10.93
CA GLU A 287 -5.65 -21.80 -11.18
C GLU A 287 -5.86 -20.30 -11.30
N LEU A 288 -4.89 -19.52 -10.79
CA LEU A 288 -4.88 -18.09 -11.04
C LEU A 288 -4.80 -17.83 -12.56
N LYS A 289 -5.59 -16.87 -13.03
CA LYS A 289 -5.52 -16.41 -14.42
C LYS A 289 -4.13 -15.87 -14.70
N VAL A 290 -3.53 -16.26 -15.82
CA VAL A 290 -2.32 -15.62 -16.33
C VAL A 290 -2.75 -14.61 -17.38
N HIS A 291 -2.54 -13.33 -17.09
CA HIS A 291 -3.05 -12.24 -17.90
C HIS A 291 -2.20 -12.00 -19.15
N PHE A 292 -2.87 -11.53 -20.21
CA PHE A 292 -2.29 -11.01 -21.43
C PHE A 292 -1.43 -12.00 -22.22
N LEU A 293 -1.69 -13.31 -22.09
CA LEU A 293 -1.12 -14.33 -22.96
C LEU A 293 -1.74 -14.25 -24.36
N MET A 294 -0.90 -14.25 -25.38
CA MET A 294 -1.33 -14.39 -26.77
C MET A 294 -1.74 -15.84 -27.05
N GLU A 295 -2.54 -16.06 -28.09
CA GLU A 295 -3.03 -17.40 -28.46
C GLU A 295 -1.90 -18.44 -28.62
N LYS A 296 -0.76 -18.04 -29.19
CA LYS A 296 0.43 -18.90 -29.33
C LYS A 296 1.13 -19.24 -28.01
N GLU A 297 0.95 -18.42 -26.98
CA GLU A 297 1.58 -18.56 -25.65
C GLU A 297 0.69 -19.35 -24.69
N GLN A 298 -0.63 -19.39 -24.91
CA GLN A 298 -1.58 -20.13 -24.08
C GLN A 298 -1.19 -21.62 -23.90
N PRO A 299 -0.82 -22.39 -24.95
CA PRO A 299 -0.38 -23.78 -24.77
C PRO A 299 0.95 -23.91 -24.00
N GLN A 300 1.73 -22.83 -23.91
CA GLN A 300 3.03 -22.78 -23.23
C GLN A 300 2.92 -22.18 -21.83
N LYS A 301 1.71 -21.91 -21.32
CA LYS A 301 1.46 -21.27 -20.01
C LYS A 301 2.31 -21.89 -18.89
N GLU A 302 2.30 -23.21 -18.75
CA GLU A 302 3.05 -23.90 -17.70
C GLU A 302 4.56 -23.69 -17.81
N ARG A 303 5.09 -23.72 -19.03
CA ARG A 303 6.50 -23.44 -19.28
C ARG A 303 6.84 -21.99 -18.93
N LEU A 304 6.01 -21.03 -19.33
CA LEU A 304 6.20 -19.62 -19.00
C LEU A 304 6.18 -19.40 -17.48
N LEU A 305 5.25 -20.02 -16.76
CA LEU A 305 5.22 -19.91 -15.30
C LEU A 305 6.53 -20.44 -14.69
N ASN A 306 7.06 -21.58 -15.13
CA ASN A 306 8.33 -22.13 -14.65
C ASN A 306 9.55 -21.28 -15.06
N ASP A 307 9.50 -20.63 -16.22
CA ASP A 307 10.58 -19.78 -16.71
C ASP A 307 10.67 -18.48 -15.89
N TYR A 308 9.54 -17.86 -15.55
CA TYR A 308 9.48 -16.55 -14.88
C TYR A 308 9.30 -16.61 -13.35
N LEU A 309 8.93 -17.75 -12.77
CA LEU A 309 8.73 -17.92 -11.32
C LEU A 309 9.52 -19.13 -10.80
N HIS A 310 9.95 -19.06 -9.54
CA HIS A 310 10.44 -20.22 -8.82
C HIS A 310 9.26 -21.05 -8.28
N ILE A 311 8.73 -21.96 -9.09
CA ILE A 311 7.60 -22.82 -8.71
C ILE A 311 8.07 -23.96 -7.81
N ILE A 312 7.29 -24.23 -6.78
CA ILE A 312 7.41 -25.40 -5.92
C ILE A 312 6.06 -26.11 -5.80
N GLU A 313 6.12 -27.40 -5.50
CA GLU A 313 4.98 -28.25 -5.24
C GLU A 313 4.87 -28.52 -3.75
N ILE A 314 3.68 -28.29 -3.18
CA ILE A 314 3.41 -28.37 -1.74
C ILE A 314 2.27 -29.36 -1.51
N PRO A 315 2.47 -30.40 -0.69
CA PRO A 315 1.39 -31.28 -0.27
C PRO A 315 0.48 -30.54 0.72
N VAL A 316 -0.81 -30.43 0.40
CA VAL A 316 -1.84 -29.78 1.21
C VAL A 316 -2.93 -30.81 1.53
N ILE A 317 -3.37 -30.86 2.79
CA ILE A 317 -4.50 -31.71 3.18
C ILE A 317 -5.80 -31.01 2.73
N GLY A 318 -6.61 -31.69 1.92
CA GLY A 318 -7.84 -31.10 1.38
C GLY A 318 -8.81 -30.63 2.47
N LEU A 319 -9.51 -29.52 2.23
CA LEU A 319 -10.61 -29.03 3.07
C LEU A 319 -11.81 -29.99 3.01
N GLY A 320 -11.73 -31.16 3.64
CA GLY A 320 -12.86 -32.09 3.84
C GLY A 320 -12.63 -33.56 3.49
N HIS A 321 -11.47 -33.97 2.98
CA HIS A 321 -11.15 -35.38 2.68
C HIS A 321 -9.71 -35.72 3.09
N ASP A 322 -9.47 -36.94 3.58
CA ASP A 322 -8.15 -37.50 3.96
C ASP A 322 -7.16 -37.68 2.78
N THR A 323 -7.45 -37.10 1.62
CA THR A 323 -6.57 -37.12 0.45
C THR A 323 -5.61 -35.94 0.47
N THR A 324 -4.32 -36.23 0.38
CA THR A 324 -3.26 -35.23 0.19
C THR A 324 -3.27 -34.76 -1.27
N TRP A 325 -3.34 -33.44 -1.47
CA TRP A 325 -3.29 -32.81 -2.79
C TRP A 325 -1.95 -32.11 -2.98
N ILE A 326 -1.43 -32.08 -4.21
CA ILE A 326 -0.23 -31.32 -4.53
C ILE A 326 -0.66 -29.99 -5.16
N MET A 327 -0.25 -28.89 -4.53
CA MET A 327 -0.50 -27.53 -4.99
C MET A 327 0.79 -26.91 -5.52
N LYS A 328 0.69 -26.19 -6.65
CA LYS A 328 1.77 -25.32 -7.13
C LYS A 328 1.73 -23.97 -6.42
N ALA A 329 2.89 -23.52 -5.96
CA ALA A 329 3.10 -22.22 -5.35
C ALA A 329 4.38 -21.57 -5.92
N ALA A 330 4.42 -20.24 -5.97
CA ALA A 330 5.64 -19.50 -6.32
C ALA A 330 6.38 -19.07 -5.05
N ARG A 331 7.70 -19.32 -4.97
CA ARG A 331 8.52 -18.85 -3.85
C ARG A 331 8.49 -17.33 -3.76
N LEU A 332 8.43 -16.81 -2.54
CA LEU A 332 8.62 -15.38 -2.27
C LEU A 332 10.04 -15.14 -1.76
N ASP A 333 10.52 -13.94 -2.01
CA ASP A 333 11.87 -13.52 -1.64
C ASP A 333 11.96 -13.23 -0.13
N GLU A 334 13.18 -13.22 0.40
CA GLU A 334 13.43 -12.78 1.77
C GLU A 334 13.60 -11.25 1.82
N GLY A 335 13.41 -10.65 3.00
CA GLY A 335 13.72 -9.24 3.20
C GLY A 335 15.20 -8.96 2.92
N ASN A 336 15.49 -8.20 1.85
CA ASN A 336 16.85 -7.98 1.35
C ASN A 336 17.20 -6.49 1.15
N LEU A 337 16.43 -5.60 1.78
CA LEU A 337 16.69 -4.17 1.77
C LEU A 337 17.97 -3.84 2.57
N PRO A 338 18.91 -3.08 1.99
CA PRO A 338 20.06 -2.56 2.71
C PRO A 338 19.64 -1.71 3.93
N GLU A 339 20.43 -1.69 5.00
CA GLU A 339 20.15 -0.95 6.24
C GLU A 339 19.85 0.54 5.99
N ASP A 340 20.57 1.16 5.05
CA ASP A 340 20.39 2.57 4.68
C ASP A 340 19.10 2.83 3.87
N MET A 341 18.37 1.78 3.47
CA MET A 341 17.06 1.82 2.82
C MET A 341 15.96 1.09 3.61
N ASN A 342 16.30 0.42 4.71
CA ASN A 342 15.35 -0.38 5.46
C ASN A 342 14.57 0.47 6.47
N LEU A 343 13.41 0.98 6.05
CA LEU A 343 12.47 1.70 6.92
C LEU A 343 11.75 0.80 7.92
N MET A 344 11.70 -0.51 7.67
CA MET A 344 11.07 -1.46 8.58
C MET A 344 11.90 -1.63 9.87
N GLU A 345 13.22 -1.53 9.77
CA GLU A 345 14.13 -1.51 10.93
C GLU A 345 13.98 -0.24 11.77
N ASP A 346 13.86 0.93 11.13
CA ASP A 346 13.58 2.19 11.84
C ASP A 346 12.22 2.12 12.54
N TYR A 347 11.21 1.55 11.87
CA TYR A 347 9.89 1.33 12.47
C TYR A 347 9.96 0.36 13.67
N LEU A 348 10.79 -0.69 13.60
CA LEU A 348 11.00 -1.62 14.72
C LEU A 348 11.56 -0.89 15.96
N GLN A 349 12.51 0.01 15.78
CA GLN A 349 13.08 0.79 16.87
C GLN A 349 12.01 1.64 17.58
N LEU A 350 11.14 2.29 16.79
CA LEU A 350 10.00 3.04 17.33
C LEU A 350 9.01 2.13 18.06
N VAL A 351 8.67 0.97 17.49
CA VAL A 351 7.78 -0.01 18.12
C VAL A 351 8.36 -0.49 19.46
N ASN A 352 9.66 -0.77 19.52
CA ASN A 352 10.33 -1.20 20.75
C ASN A 352 10.30 -0.11 21.84
N HIS A 353 10.57 1.15 21.45
CA HIS A 353 10.49 2.29 22.37
C HIS A 353 9.07 2.44 22.95
N GLU A 354 8.05 2.37 22.09
CA GLU A 354 6.67 2.49 22.56
C GLU A 354 6.20 1.27 23.34
N TYR A 355 6.76 0.08 23.08
CA TYR A 355 6.49 -1.11 23.87
C TYR A 355 6.98 -0.95 25.32
N GLN A 356 8.18 -0.38 25.52
CA GLN A 356 8.71 -0.10 26.86
C GLN A 356 7.79 0.85 27.63
N ARG A 357 7.35 1.94 26.98
CA ARG A 357 6.40 2.89 27.58
C ARG A 357 5.05 2.23 27.90
N TRP A 358 4.55 1.38 27.01
CA TRP A 358 3.31 0.65 27.23
C TRP A 358 3.38 -0.32 28.42
N GLN A 359 4.57 -0.90 28.69
CA GLN A 359 4.80 -1.72 29.89
C GLN A 359 4.80 -0.86 31.16
N GLU A 360 5.50 0.27 31.15
CA GLU A 360 5.57 1.21 32.29
C GLU A 360 4.18 1.73 32.67
N ASP A 361 3.36 2.14 31.69
CA ASP A 361 1.99 2.62 31.93
C ASP A 361 1.10 1.53 32.56
N LYS A 362 1.30 0.26 32.18
CA LYS A 362 0.59 -0.87 32.79
C LYS A 362 1.02 -1.13 34.22
N GLU A 363 2.32 -1.07 34.50
CA GLU A 363 2.85 -1.24 35.85
C GLU A 363 2.39 -0.10 36.77
N GLN A 364 2.38 1.15 36.28
CA GLN A 364 1.85 2.30 37.00
C GLN A 364 0.34 2.19 37.22
N ALA A 365 -0.42 1.71 36.24
CA ALA A 365 -1.85 1.45 36.38
C ALA A 365 -2.16 0.31 37.38
N TRP A 366 -1.29 -0.70 37.48
CA TRP A 366 -1.40 -1.75 38.49
C TRP A 366 -0.95 -1.31 39.89
N ALA A 367 0.01 -0.39 39.99
CA ALA A 367 0.45 0.20 41.25
C ALA A 367 -0.57 1.20 41.84
N ALA A 368 -1.45 1.77 41.01
CA ALA A 368 -2.47 2.72 41.43
C ALA A 368 -3.76 2.03 41.94
N GLN A 369 -3.78 1.62 43.22
CA GLN A 369 -5.04 1.48 43.99
C GLN A 369 -5.61 2.86 44.37
N PRO A 370 -6.93 3.01 44.65
CA PRO A 370 -7.60 4.30 44.67
C PRO A 370 -7.26 5.12 45.92
N GLN A 371 -6.13 5.81 45.91
CA GLN A 371 -5.83 6.86 46.86
C GLN A 371 -5.18 8.06 46.17
N ARG A 372 -5.98 9.13 46.13
CA ARG A 372 -5.68 10.53 45.82
C ARG A 372 -5.24 10.89 44.40
N PRO A 373 -5.78 12.00 43.85
CA PRO A 373 -5.37 12.49 42.54
C PRO A 373 -3.90 12.96 42.60
N PRO A 374 -3.06 12.63 41.62
CA PRO A 374 -1.71 13.15 41.56
C PRO A 374 -1.74 14.65 41.21
N PRO A 375 -0.81 15.46 41.74
CA PRO A 375 -0.65 16.84 41.31
C PRO A 375 -0.05 16.84 39.90
N PHE A 376 -0.70 17.58 39.00
CA PHE A 376 -0.23 18.11 37.71
C PHE A 376 1.12 17.55 37.20
N SER A 377 1.05 16.71 36.16
CA SER A 377 2.22 16.31 35.35
C SER A 377 2.26 17.13 34.06
N VAL A 378 3.42 17.74 33.82
CA VAL A 378 3.73 18.63 32.69
C VAL A 378 4.27 17.78 31.55
N SER A 379 3.52 17.63 30.45
CA SER A 379 4.01 17.18 29.13
C SER A 379 2.90 17.37 28.07
N GLN A 380 2.67 18.60 27.64
CA GLN A 380 1.84 18.90 26.47
C GLN A 380 2.70 19.55 25.38
N LEU A 381 3.19 18.72 24.46
CA LEU A 381 3.53 19.15 23.11
C LEU A 381 2.65 18.35 22.13
N SER A 382 1.34 18.47 22.32
CA SER A 382 0.35 18.02 21.35
C SER A 382 -0.07 19.24 20.55
N LEU A 383 0.45 19.37 19.33
CA LEU A 383 -0.06 20.33 18.35
C LEU A 383 -1.52 19.93 18.04
N ILE A 384 -2.47 20.70 18.57
CA ILE A 384 -3.88 20.62 18.18
C ILE A 384 -3.99 21.19 16.75
N GLU A 385 -4.46 20.41 15.77
CA GLU A 385 -4.65 20.85 14.37
C GLU A 385 -5.79 21.88 14.15
N ILE A 386 -6.01 22.80 15.09
CA ILE A 386 -6.97 23.91 14.97
C ILE A 386 -6.16 25.18 14.74
N ARG A 387 -6.47 25.97 13.70
CA ARG A 387 -5.75 27.23 13.41
C ARG A 387 -6.06 28.29 14.46
N CYS A 388 -5.05 29.06 14.84
CA CYS A 388 -5.19 30.18 15.76
C CYS A 388 -6.26 31.19 15.26
N ALA A 389 -7.16 31.62 16.14
CA ALA A 389 -8.23 32.58 15.82
C ALA A 389 -7.74 34.02 15.51
N THR A 390 -6.43 34.26 15.49
CA THR A 390 -5.85 35.56 15.13
C THR A 390 -5.73 35.68 13.60
N PRO A 391 -6.32 36.71 12.96
CA PRO A 391 -6.24 36.88 11.51
C PRO A 391 -4.79 36.89 11.01
N ARG A 392 -4.53 36.13 9.94
CA ARG A 392 -3.20 35.96 9.31
C ARG A 392 -2.13 35.25 10.15
N CYS A 393 -2.50 34.64 11.28
CA CYS A 393 -1.61 33.75 12.01
C CYS A 393 -1.59 32.36 11.36
N THR A 394 -0.41 31.83 11.07
CA THR A 394 -0.23 30.49 10.46
C THR A 394 -0.04 29.38 11.49
N PHE A 395 0.03 29.73 12.77
CA PHE A 395 0.27 28.78 13.85
C PHE A 395 -1.03 28.13 14.37
N TYR A 396 -0.87 26.94 14.94
CA TYR A 396 -1.93 26.17 15.54
C TYR A 396 -2.24 26.63 16.97
N VAL A 397 -3.48 26.38 17.42
CA VAL A 397 -3.96 26.68 18.76
C VAL A 397 -3.18 25.87 19.79
N SER A 398 -2.76 26.51 20.88
CA SER A 398 -2.21 25.77 22.04
C SER A 398 -3.37 25.32 22.94
N VAL A 399 -3.21 24.15 23.56
CA VAL A 399 -4.16 23.56 24.50
C VAL A 399 -4.46 24.54 25.66
N ASP A 400 -3.44 25.27 26.09
CA ASP A 400 -3.51 26.18 27.25
C ASP A 400 -4.07 27.56 26.92
N THR A 401 -4.06 27.96 25.64
CA THR A 401 -4.37 29.34 25.22
C THR A 401 -5.52 29.42 24.22
N GLN A 402 -6.41 28.41 24.20
CA GLN A 402 -7.54 28.37 23.29
C GLN A 402 -8.40 29.64 23.40
N PRO A 403 -8.80 30.27 22.27
CA PRO A 403 -8.69 29.81 20.88
C PRO A 403 -7.44 30.33 20.11
N HIS A 404 -6.37 30.72 20.79
CA HIS A 404 -5.17 31.31 20.19
C HIS A 404 -3.93 30.40 20.30
N CYS A 405 -2.94 30.60 19.44
CA CYS A 405 -1.59 30.08 19.68
C CYS A 405 -0.94 30.82 20.86
N HIS A 406 0.06 30.20 21.48
CA HIS A 406 0.72 30.74 22.67
C HIS A 406 1.23 32.18 22.46
N GLU A 407 1.87 32.44 21.31
CA GLU A 407 2.43 33.75 20.98
C GLU A 407 1.36 34.84 20.75
N CYS A 408 0.23 34.50 20.12
CA CYS A 408 -0.88 35.44 19.91
C CYS A 408 -1.60 35.77 21.23
N PHE A 409 -1.65 34.81 22.15
CA PHE A 409 -2.27 34.98 23.46
C PHE A 409 -1.44 35.91 24.34
N GLU A 410 -0.12 35.74 24.41
CA GLU A 410 0.76 36.64 25.16
C GLU A 410 0.71 38.07 24.63
N LYS A 411 0.72 38.26 23.30
CA LYS A 411 0.56 39.59 22.68
C LYS A 411 -0.76 40.27 23.07
N ARG A 412 -1.84 39.50 23.23
CA ARG A 412 -3.14 40.00 23.71
C ARG A 412 -3.14 40.32 25.20
N GLN A 413 -2.50 39.50 26.03
CA GLN A 413 -2.33 39.79 27.46
C GLN A 413 -1.50 41.06 27.68
N ALA A 414 -0.43 41.24 26.92
CA ALA A 414 0.41 42.43 26.98
C ALA A 414 -0.36 43.72 26.60
N THR A 415 -1.31 43.62 25.66
CA THR A 415 -2.16 44.76 25.27
C THR A 415 -3.32 45.03 26.23
N THR A 416 -3.77 44.04 27.01
CA THR A 416 -4.81 44.22 28.04
C THR A 416 -4.25 44.61 29.41
N GLY A 417 -3.05 44.12 29.77
CA GLY A 417 -2.34 44.48 31.01
C GLY A 417 -1.80 45.92 31.06
N GLY A 418 -1.69 46.59 29.91
CA GLY A 418 -1.27 47.99 29.82
C GLY A 418 -2.36 49.03 30.14
N ARG A 419 -3.62 48.63 30.35
CA ARG A 419 -4.75 49.55 30.56
C ARG A 419 -5.24 49.66 32.02
N ALA A 420 -4.60 48.95 32.96
CA ALA A 420 -4.96 48.95 34.39
C ALA A 420 -3.98 49.76 35.27
N ARG A 421 -3.40 50.83 34.73
CA ARG A 421 -2.70 51.88 35.49
C ARG A 421 -2.98 53.23 34.86
N ILE A 422 -4.16 53.77 35.15
CA ILE A 422 -4.51 55.20 35.34
C ILE A 422 -5.99 55.14 35.67
N GLU A 423 -6.32 55.14 36.97
CA GLU A 423 -7.55 55.73 37.53
C GLU A 423 -7.55 55.48 39.03
N GLY A 424 -7.15 56.53 39.76
CA GLY A 424 -7.13 56.52 41.21
C GLY A 424 -6.57 57.82 41.72
N VAL A 425 -7.36 58.90 41.64
CA VAL A 425 -7.60 59.91 42.70
C VAL A 425 -8.63 60.88 42.12
N VAL A 426 -9.92 60.73 42.47
CA VAL A 426 -10.84 61.87 42.71
C VAL A 426 -11.94 61.41 43.67
N GLN A 427 -11.83 61.82 44.93
CA GLN A 427 -12.92 62.09 45.89
C GLN A 427 -12.30 63.04 46.94
N THR A 428 -12.91 64.08 47.50
CA THR A 428 -14.07 64.95 47.27
C THR A 428 -13.99 66.04 48.38
N LYS A 429 -14.65 67.20 48.18
CA LYS A 429 -15.27 68.13 49.18
C LYS A 429 -14.58 69.46 49.54
N GLY A 430 -15.44 70.49 49.56
CA GLY A 430 -15.34 71.76 50.32
C GLY A 430 -14.98 72.95 49.43
N ALA A 431 -15.92 73.73 48.88
CA ALA A 431 -16.77 74.73 49.55
C ALA A 431 -15.94 75.79 50.30
N GLY A 432 -15.93 77.01 49.76
CA GLY A 432 -15.22 78.18 50.27
C GLY A 432 -14.80 79.11 49.13
#